data_AF-J9EP53-F1
#
_entry.id   AF-J9EP53-F1
#
_cell.length_a   1.000
_cell.length_b   1.000
_cell.length_c   1.000
_cell.angle_alpha   90.00
_cell.angle_beta   90.00
_cell.angle_gamma   90.00
#
_symmetry.space_group_name_H-M   'P 1'
#
loop_
_entity.id
_entity.type
_entity.pdbx_description
1 polymer ?
#
loop_
_entity_poly.entity_id
_entity_poly.type
_entity_poly.pdbx_seq_one_letter_code
_entity_poly.pdbx_strand_id
1 'polypeptide(L)'
;LVKSLHPIVRDLKTFVEKAIPDTKLTLKKYLDAKFEYLAFCLKLKEMDDEEVEAASYDEPLYRVETGNYEYRLMLRCRQNSHEKFMKLRRDVMEKLELLDQKHVQDIGIQLSSFVKAIMETHAECRDAISGANGLFPIDIDLEQIVHRYNTSGRLEEEEEENDKMEIVEEQKPEDLLDLS
;
A
#
# COMPACT_ATOMS: atom_id res chain seq x y z
N LEU A 1 -15.72 -11.75 8.04
CA LEU A 1 -14.97 -10.58 7.49
C LEU A 1 -14.76 -9.35 8.41
N VAL A 2 -15.72 -8.41 8.61
CA VAL A 2 -15.40 -7.07 9.20
C VAL A 2 -14.71 -7.14 10.57
N LYS A 3 -15.15 -8.05 11.45
CA LYS A 3 -14.53 -8.25 12.78
C LYS A 3 -13.07 -8.75 12.70
N SER A 4 -12.72 -9.57 11.70
CA SER A 4 -11.36 -10.07 11.51
C SER A 4 -10.42 -9.08 10.81
N LEU A 5 -10.95 -8.08 10.10
CA LEU A 5 -10.14 -6.97 9.55
C LEU A 5 -9.78 -5.91 10.60
N HIS A 6 -10.57 -5.74 11.67
CA HIS A 6 -10.37 -4.66 12.64
C HIS A 6 -8.97 -4.65 13.31
N PRO A 7 -8.39 -5.80 13.76
CA PRO A 7 -7.03 -5.82 14.30
C PRO A 7 -5.97 -5.38 13.27
N ILE A 8 -6.09 -5.85 12.03
CA ILE A 8 -5.17 -5.52 10.92
C ILE A 8 -5.14 -4.01 10.69
N VAL A 9 -6.31 -3.38 10.58
CA VAL A 9 -6.43 -1.93 10.40
C VAL A 9 -5.90 -1.15 11.61
N ARG A 10 -6.15 -1.63 12.84
CA ARG A 10 -5.66 -1.00 14.08
C ARG A 10 -4.13 -1.05 14.16
N ASP A 11 -3.52 -2.14 13.72
CA ASP A 11 -2.07 -2.35 13.82
C ASP A 11 -1.33 -1.56 12.72
N LEU A 12 -1.86 -1.53 11.50
CA LEU A 12 -1.43 -0.59 10.44
C LEU A 12 -1.53 0.87 10.89
N LYS A 13 -2.67 1.27 11.48
CA LYS A 13 -2.87 2.61 12.03
C LYS A 13 -1.83 2.94 13.11
N THR A 14 -1.53 1.98 13.98
CA THR A 14 -0.50 2.15 15.03
C THR A 14 0.90 2.34 14.44
N PHE A 15 1.25 1.62 13.39
CA PHE A 15 2.52 1.79 12.68
C PHE A 15 2.62 3.19 12.05
N VAL A 16 1.60 3.62 11.30
CA VAL A 16 1.57 4.90 10.60
C VAL A 16 1.50 6.11 11.54
N GLU A 17 0.67 6.06 12.59
CA GLU A 17 0.43 7.19 13.48
C GLU A 17 1.40 7.28 14.67
N LYS A 18 2.13 6.20 15.00
CA LYS A 18 3.04 6.20 16.18
C LYS A 18 4.47 5.82 15.82
N ALA A 19 4.69 4.67 15.18
CA ALA A 19 6.06 4.18 14.92
C ALA A 19 6.83 5.07 13.92
N ILE A 20 6.18 5.48 12.83
CA ILE A 20 6.79 6.39 11.85
C ILE A 20 7.07 7.79 12.47
N PRO A 21 6.12 8.48 13.15
CA PRO A 21 6.39 9.77 13.78
C PRO A 21 7.48 9.75 14.86
N ASP A 22 7.55 8.70 15.68
CA ASP A 22 8.60 8.55 16.70
C ASP A 22 10.00 8.36 16.07
N THR A 23 10.10 7.64 14.96
CA THR A 23 11.36 7.53 14.20
C THR A 23 11.72 8.84 13.50
N LYS A 24 10.73 9.55 12.94
CA LYS A 24 10.91 10.92 12.40
C LYS A 24 11.40 11.90 13.46
N LEU A 25 10.96 11.78 14.72
CA LEU A 25 11.43 12.63 15.82
C LEU A 25 12.91 12.38 16.15
N THR A 26 13.37 11.13 16.16
CA THR A 26 14.80 10.81 16.31
C THR A 26 15.61 11.30 15.12
N LEU A 27 15.11 11.11 13.89
CA LEU A 27 15.75 11.63 12.67
C LEU A 27 15.91 13.15 12.71
N LYS A 28 14.89 13.89 13.18
CA LYS A 28 14.96 15.35 13.33
C LYS A 28 16.10 15.76 14.27
N LYS A 29 16.20 15.16 15.46
CA LYS A 29 17.28 15.45 16.44
C LYS A 29 18.68 15.22 15.85
N TYR A 30 18.84 14.18 15.03
CA TYR A 30 20.08 13.91 14.29
C TYR A 30 20.36 14.97 13.22
N LEU A 31 19.35 15.39 12.46
CA LEU A 31 19.51 16.43 11.43
C LEU A 31 19.89 17.77 12.06
N ASP A 32 19.28 18.14 13.20
CA ASP A 32 19.62 19.34 13.96
C ASP A 32 21.10 19.31 14.42
N ALA A 33 21.56 18.17 14.98
CA ALA A 33 22.97 18.00 15.39
C ALA A 33 23.96 17.93 14.20
N LYS A 34 23.54 17.37 13.05
CA LYS A 34 24.33 17.38 11.82
C LYS A 34 24.50 18.81 11.29
N PHE A 35 23.43 19.61 11.32
CA PHE A 35 23.46 21.01 10.89
C PHE A 35 24.38 21.84 11.80
N GLU A 36 24.25 21.67 13.12
CA GLU A 36 25.14 22.28 14.12
C GLU A 36 26.62 21.96 13.86
N TYR A 37 26.98 20.68 13.68
CA TYR A 37 28.34 20.27 13.33
C TYR A 37 28.85 20.90 12.01
N LEU A 38 28.01 20.87 10.96
CA LEU A 38 28.38 21.44 9.65
C LEU A 38 28.54 22.96 9.69
N ALA A 39 27.77 23.67 10.51
CA ALA A 39 27.94 25.11 10.71
C ALA A 39 29.30 25.44 11.34
N PHE A 40 29.75 24.66 12.34
CA PHE A 40 31.10 24.82 12.90
C PHE A 40 32.21 24.48 11.89
N CYS A 41 32.03 23.47 11.05
CA CYS A 41 32.96 23.17 9.96
C CYS A 41 33.04 24.29 8.92
N LEU A 42 31.90 24.87 8.53
CA LEU A 42 31.85 25.99 7.58
C LEU A 42 32.55 27.23 8.17
N LYS A 43 32.21 27.64 9.40
CA LYS A 43 32.82 28.84 10.00
C LYS A 43 34.32 28.69 10.24
N LEU A 44 34.81 27.49 10.59
CA LEU A 44 36.25 27.24 10.66
C LEU A 44 36.92 27.39 9.29
N LYS A 45 36.30 26.86 8.23
CA LYS A 45 36.81 27.05 6.87
C LYS A 45 36.82 28.53 6.46
N GLU A 46 35.76 29.30 6.76
CA GLU A 46 35.75 30.75 6.51
C GLU A 46 36.92 31.45 7.23
N MET A 47 37.22 31.06 8.47
CA MET A 47 38.38 31.61 9.19
C MET A 47 39.73 31.18 8.60
N ASP A 48 39.85 29.93 8.14
CA ASP A 48 41.06 29.44 7.45
C ASP A 48 41.27 30.21 6.12
N ASP A 49 40.20 30.39 5.33
CA ASP A 49 40.22 31.11 4.04
C ASP A 49 40.58 32.61 4.26
N GLU A 50 40.02 33.27 5.30
CA GLU A 50 40.38 34.64 5.72
C GLU A 50 41.87 34.77 6.12
N GLU A 51 42.45 33.78 6.80
CA GLU A 51 43.88 33.79 7.19
C GLU A 51 44.81 33.64 5.97
N VAL A 52 44.41 32.85 4.98
CA VAL A 52 45.13 32.72 3.70
C VAL A 52 45.03 34.01 2.87
N GLU A 53 43.87 34.67 2.83
CA GLU A 53 43.69 35.92 2.10
C GLU A 53 44.54 37.05 2.69
N ALA A 54 44.47 37.29 4.00
CA ALA A 54 45.27 38.31 4.68
C ALA A 54 46.79 38.08 4.50
N ALA A 55 47.24 36.82 4.62
CA ALA A 55 48.63 36.45 4.37
C ALA A 55 49.08 36.69 2.91
N SER A 56 48.16 36.70 1.94
CA SER A 56 48.49 37.01 0.54
C SER A 56 48.73 38.49 0.27
N TYR A 57 48.19 39.37 1.14
CA TYR A 57 48.36 40.83 1.09
C TYR A 57 49.41 41.36 2.09
N ASP A 58 50.05 40.48 2.87
CA ASP A 58 50.94 40.82 4.00
C ASP A 58 50.23 41.66 5.10
N GLU A 59 48.91 41.47 5.24
CA GLU A 59 48.08 42.21 6.20
C GLU A 59 47.94 41.45 7.55
N PRO A 60 48.16 42.11 8.70
CA PRO A 60 48.03 41.48 10.01
C PRO A 60 46.56 41.32 10.44
N LEU A 61 46.18 40.10 10.83
CA LEU A 61 44.87 39.83 11.43
C LEU A 61 44.88 40.03 12.95
N TYR A 62 44.18 41.05 13.44
CA TYR A 62 44.08 41.38 14.87
C TYR A 62 43.67 40.19 15.75
N ARG A 63 42.78 39.29 15.27
CA ARG A 63 42.42 38.06 16.01
C ARG A 63 43.63 37.16 16.24
N VAL A 64 44.55 37.09 15.29
CA VAL A 64 45.72 36.20 15.31
C VAL A 64 46.79 36.80 16.22
N GLU A 65 47.06 38.10 16.09
CA GLU A 65 47.98 38.86 16.95
C GLU A 65 47.59 38.80 18.43
N THR A 66 46.30 38.91 18.73
CA THR A 66 45.74 38.76 20.08
C THR A 66 45.62 37.29 20.52
N GLY A 67 46.17 36.34 19.76
CA GLY A 67 46.33 34.95 20.15
C GLY A 67 45.21 34.00 19.73
N ASN A 68 44.38 34.34 18.75
CA ASN A 68 43.37 33.52 18.06
C ASN A 68 42.44 32.68 18.97
N TYR A 69 41.86 33.33 20.00
CA TYR A 69 40.97 32.67 20.95
C TYR A 69 39.67 32.16 20.33
N GLU A 70 39.09 32.89 19.38
CA GLU A 70 37.85 32.52 18.69
C GLU A 70 38.03 31.22 17.89
N TYR A 71 39.09 31.12 17.09
CA TYR A 71 39.39 29.89 16.32
C TYR A 71 39.57 28.68 17.23
N ARG A 72 40.28 28.82 18.36
CA ARG A 72 40.40 27.75 19.37
C ARG A 72 39.07 27.35 20.00
N LEU A 73 38.16 28.30 20.24
CA LEU A 73 36.82 28.01 20.74
C LEU A 73 36.02 27.24 19.68
N MET A 74 36.06 27.69 18.42
CA MET A 74 35.38 27.08 17.29
C MET A 74 35.86 25.64 17.02
N LEU A 75 37.17 25.37 17.13
CA LEU A 75 37.71 24.00 17.07
C LEU A 75 37.12 23.08 18.15
N ARG A 76 36.98 23.57 19.39
CA ARG A 76 36.37 22.80 20.49
C ARG A 76 34.87 22.57 20.24
N CYS A 77 34.15 23.58 19.76
CA CYS A 77 32.75 23.47 19.40
C CYS A 77 32.52 22.47 18.24
N ARG A 78 33.40 22.46 17.22
CA ARG A 78 33.41 21.44 16.16
C ARG A 78 33.61 20.04 16.72
N GLN A 79 34.55 19.83 17.65
CA GLN A 79 34.78 18.52 18.26
C GLN A 79 33.56 18.03 19.06
N ASN A 80 33.02 18.88 19.94
CA ASN A 80 31.86 18.52 20.78
C ASN A 80 30.60 18.22 19.94
N SER A 81 30.34 19.02 18.89
CA SER A 81 29.22 18.78 17.97
C SER A 81 29.45 17.55 17.08
N HIS A 82 30.67 17.28 16.65
CA HIS A 82 31.03 16.06 15.91
C HIS A 82 30.70 14.80 16.71
N GLU A 83 31.07 14.74 17.99
CA GLU A 83 30.80 13.60 18.87
C GLU A 83 29.28 13.40 19.08
N LYS A 84 28.54 14.49 19.33
CA LYS A 84 27.07 14.51 19.43
C LYS A 84 26.40 14.01 18.15
N PHE A 85 26.84 14.53 16.99
CA PHE A 85 26.38 14.11 15.66
C PHE A 85 26.67 12.63 15.40
N MET A 86 27.89 12.16 15.65
CA MET A 86 28.28 10.77 15.41
C MET A 86 27.57 9.77 16.33
N LYS A 87 27.21 10.17 17.55
CA LYS A 87 26.34 9.39 18.42
C LYS A 87 24.94 9.27 17.81
N LEU A 88 24.28 10.40 17.57
CA LEU A 88 22.92 10.43 17.01
C LEU A 88 22.81 9.75 15.62
N ARG A 89 23.92 9.72 14.85
CA ARG A 89 24.00 8.98 13.59
C ARG A 89 23.83 7.47 13.78
N ARG A 90 24.43 6.90 14.83
CA ARG A 90 24.26 5.47 15.17
C ARG A 90 22.85 5.22 15.68
N ASP A 91 22.39 6.03 16.63
CA ASP A 91 21.04 5.93 17.21
C ASP A 91 19.93 5.97 16.13
N VAL A 92 20.08 6.80 15.09
CA VAL A 92 19.15 6.84 13.94
C VAL A 92 19.27 5.63 13.03
N MET A 93 20.49 5.16 12.74
CA MET A 93 20.71 4.00 11.87
C MET A 93 20.09 2.74 12.47
N GLU A 94 20.36 2.47 13.75
CA GLU A 94 19.77 1.36 14.50
C GLU A 94 18.23 1.47 14.56
N LYS A 95 17.69 2.68 14.82
CA LYS A 95 16.24 2.87 14.90
C LYS A 95 15.53 2.72 13.54
N LEU A 96 16.16 3.12 12.43
CA LEU A 96 15.64 2.91 11.08
C LEU A 96 15.63 1.42 10.72
N GLU A 97 16.70 0.70 11.04
CA GLU A 97 16.78 -0.75 10.82
C GLU A 97 15.72 -1.51 11.63
N LEU A 98 15.57 -1.21 12.91
CA LEU A 98 14.52 -1.81 13.76
C LEU A 98 13.10 -1.49 13.27
N LEU A 99 12.86 -0.28 12.75
CA LEU A 99 11.57 0.08 12.16
C LEU A 99 11.28 -0.75 10.91
N ASP A 100 12.26 -0.94 10.03
CA ASP A 100 12.10 -1.69 8.78
C ASP A 100 11.92 -3.19 9.02
N GLN A 101 12.76 -3.80 9.88
CA GLN A 101 12.60 -5.20 10.31
C GLN A 101 11.19 -5.45 10.87
N LYS A 102 10.70 -4.57 11.74
CA LYS A 102 9.35 -4.65 12.30
C LYS A 102 8.27 -4.48 11.23
N HIS A 103 8.43 -3.53 10.32
CA HIS A 103 7.48 -3.25 9.24
C HIS A 103 7.28 -4.46 8.33
N VAL A 104 8.38 -5.08 7.87
CA VAL A 104 8.36 -6.28 7.02
C VAL A 104 7.68 -7.45 7.74
N GLN A 105 8.00 -7.68 9.02
CA GLN A 105 7.38 -8.73 9.82
C GLN A 105 5.88 -8.50 10.03
N ASP A 106 5.48 -7.30 10.45
CA ASP A 106 4.09 -6.95 10.74
C ASP A 106 3.21 -7.06 9.47
N ILE A 107 3.70 -6.56 8.31
CA ILE A 107 2.99 -6.68 7.03
C ILE A 107 2.79 -8.14 6.62
N GLY A 108 3.80 -9.00 6.76
CA GLY A 108 3.69 -10.42 6.43
C GLY A 108 2.60 -11.13 7.24
N ILE A 109 2.53 -10.83 8.54
CA ILE A 109 1.51 -11.38 9.45
C ILE A 109 0.11 -10.84 9.10
N GLN A 110 0.01 -9.53 8.84
CA GLN A 110 -1.24 -8.85 8.48
C GLN A 110 -1.81 -9.40 7.16
N LEU A 111 -0.97 -9.56 6.12
CA LEU A 111 -1.40 -10.10 4.83
C LEU A 111 -1.81 -11.58 4.95
N SER A 112 -1.07 -12.40 5.70
CA SER A 112 -1.47 -13.79 5.98
C SER A 112 -2.83 -13.87 6.68
N SER A 113 -3.07 -13.01 7.67
CA SER A 113 -4.33 -12.95 8.41
C SER A 113 -5.49 -12.45 7.53
N PHE A 114 -5.22 -11.49 6.65
CA PHE A 114 -6.19 -10.98 5.68
C PHE A 114 -6.63 -12.06 4.67
N VAL A 115 -5.69 -12.78 4.07
CA VAL A 115 -5.98 -13.87 3.13
C VAL A 115 -6.79 -14.97 3.82
N LYS A 116 -6.42 -15.38 5.04
CA LYS A 116 -7.19 -16.36 5.83
C LYS A 116 -8.63 -15.89 6.07
N ALA A 117 -8.82 -14.65 6.52
CA ALA A 117 -10.15 -14.08 6.77
C ALA A 117 -11.02 -14.01 5.50
N ILE A 118 -10.43 -13.81 4.31
CA ILE A 118 -11.14 -13.89 3.03
C ILE A 118 -11.48 -15.33 2.67
N MET A 119 -10.54 -16.27 2.81
CA MET A 119 -10.78 -17.69 2.54
C MET A 119 -11.90 -18.25 3.41
N GLU A 120 -11.90 -17.94 4.71
CA GLU A 120 -12.95 -18.30 5.67
C GLU A 120 -14.29 -17.69 5.25
N THR A 121 -14.36 -16.38 4.98
CA THR A 121 -15.60 -15.72 4.56
C THR A 121 -16.12 -16.28 3.22
N HIS A 122 -15.24 -16.63 2.27
CA HIS A 122 -15.65 -17.24 1.01
C HIS A 122 -16.17 -18.68 1.20
N ALA A 123 -15.58 -19.45 2.11
CA ALA A 123 -16.10 -20.76 2.49
C ALA A 123 -17.49 -20.63 3.15
N GLU A 124 -17.66 -19.72 4.10
CA GLU A 124 -18.97 -19.40 4.71
C GLU A 124 -20.03 -19.05 3.65
N CYS A 125 -19.70 -18.19 2.69
CA CYS A 125 -20.60 -17.83 1.59
C CYS A 125 -20.94 -19.03 0.68
N ARG A 126 -19.94 -19.83 0.29
CA ARG A 126 -20.15 -21.03 -0.53
C ARG A 126 -21.06 -22.04 0.19
N ASP A 127 -20.83 -22.24 1.48
CA ASP A 127 -21.56 -23.23 2.27
C ASP A 127 -23.00 -22.75 2.52
N ALA A 128 -23.22 -21.44 2.74
CA ALA A 128 -24.55 -20.83 2.77
C ALA A 128 -25.31 -20.95 1.42
N ILE A 129 -24.63 -20.75 0.29
CA ILE A 129 -25.21 -20.94 -1.05
C ILE A 129 -25.52 -22.42 -1.30
N SER A 130 -24.67 -23.34 -0.84
CA SER A 130 -24.89 -24.79 -1.03
C SER A 130 -26.14 -25.31 -0.30
N GLY A 131 -26.54 -24.65 0.79
CA GLY A 131 -27.82 -24.89 1.47
C GLY A 131 -29.05 -24.46 0.65
N ALA A 132 -28.86 -23.66 -0.40
CA ALA A 132 -29.87 -23.27 -1.38
C ALA A 132 -29.70 -23.97 -2.75
N ASN A 133 -28.85 -25.00 -2.84
CA ASN A 133 -28.69 -25.82 -4.05
C ASN A 133 -30.05 -26.38 -4.50
N GLY A 134 -30.43 -26.09 -5.75
CA GLY A 134 -31.74 -26.44 -6.31
C GLY A 134 -32.72 -25.28 -6.42
N LEU A 135 -32.45 -24.12 -5.80
CA LEU A 135 -33.22 -22.87 -6.05
C LEU A 135 -32.68 -22.08 -7.27
N PHE A 136 -31.42 -22.34 -7.64
CA PHE A 136 -30.76 -21.86 -8.85
C PHE A 136 -29.87 -22.99 -9.43
N PRO A 137 -29.66 -23.07 -10.76
CA PRO A 137 -30.10 -22.14 -11.79
C PRO A 137 -31.61 -22.17 -11.98
N ILE A 138 -32.23 -20.98 -12.07
CA ILE A 138 -33.53 -20.88 -12.73
C ILE A 138 -33.19 -20.88 -14.22
N ASP A 139 -33.48 -21.96 -14.92
CA ASP A 139 -33.41 -22.01 -16.37
C ASP A 139 -34.54 -21.13 -16.92
N ILE A 140 -34.25 -19.83 -17.00
CA ILE A 140 -35.15 -18.85 -17.60
C ILE A 140 -35.05 -19.05 -19.11
N ASP A 141 -36.00 -19.80 -19.65
CA ASP A 141 -36.23 -19.89 -21.08
C ASP A 141 -36.59 -18.50 -21.63
N LEU A 142 -35.60 -17.85 -22.24
CA LEU A 142 -35.74 -16.51 -22.80
C LEU A 142 -36.70 -16.48 -23.99
N GLU A 143 -36.91 -17.60 -24.70
CA GLU A 143 -37.89 -17.65 -25.80
C GLU A 143 -39.30 -17.47 -25.24
N GLN A 144 -39.65 -18.19 -24.16
CA GLN A 144 -40.96 -18.02 -23.49
C GLN A 144 -41.20 -16.61 -22.95
N ILE A 145 -40.16 -15.90 -22.50
CA ILE A 145 -40.31 -14.50 -22.05
C ILE A 145 -40.47 -13.56 -23.24
N VAL A 146 -39.72 -13.75 -24.32
CA VAL A 146 -39.85 -12.94 -25.55
C VAL A 146 -41.23 -13.12 -26.20
N HIS A 147 -41.78 -14.33 -26.22
CA HIS A 147 -43.15 -14.58 -26.69
C HIS A 147 -44.21 -13.92 -25.80
N ARG A 148 -44.02 -13.85 -24.47
CA ARG A 148 -44.96 -13.18 -23.55
C ARG A 148 -44.83 -11.66 -23.55
N TYR A 149 -43.64 -11.11 -23.76
CA TYR A 149 -43.40 -9.67 -23.93
C TYR A 149 -43.43 -9.26 -25.40
N ASN A 150 -44.57 -9.49 -26.05
CA ASN A 150 -44.84 -8.94 -27.38
C ASN A 150 -44.90 -7.40 -27.30
N THR A 151 -43.74 -6.76 -27.46
CA THR A 151 -43.55 -5.30 -27.33
C THR A 151 -44.19 -4.52 -28.49
N SER A 152 -44.91 -5.22 -29.38
CA SER A 152 -45.69 -4.68 -30.49
C SER A 152 -47.04 -4.07 -30.06
N GLY A 153 -47.53 -4.39 -28.85
CA GLY A 153 -48.76 -3.81 -28.32
C GLY A 153 -50.04 -4.21 -29.07
N ARG A 154 -50.00 -5.31 -29.83
CA ARG A 154 -51.19 -5.94 -30.42
C ARG A 154 -51.65 -7.08 -29.52
N LEU A 155 -52.90 -6.99 -29.07
CA LEU A 155 -53.64 -8.13 -28.54
C LEU A 155 -53.87 -9.09 -29.73
N GLU A 156 -53.62 -10.37 -29.52
CA GLU A 156 -54.06 -11.40 -30.46
C GLU A 156 -55.52 -11.71 -30.13
N GLU A 157 -56.38 -11.52 -31.13
CA GLU A 157 -57.82 -11.75 -31.03
C GLU A 157 -58.08 -13.26 -31.07
N GLU A 158 -58.88 -13.77 -30.13
CA GLU A 158 -59.32 -15.16 -30.14
C GLU A 158 -60.30 -15.37 -31.31
N GLU A 159 -59.94 -16.19 -32.30
CA GLU A 159 -60.90 -16.72 -33.28
C GLU A 159 -61.18 -18.20 -33.00
N GLU A 160 -62.45 -18.53 -32.82
CA GLU A 160 -62.97 -19.84 -32.43
C GLU A 160 -62.94 -20.88 -33.59
N GLU A 161 -63.22 -22.13 -33.21
CA GLU A 161 -63.19 -23.36 -34.04
C GLU A 161 -63.98 -23.29 -35.36
N ASN A 162 -63.48 -23.98 -36.41
CA ASN A 162 -64.36 -24.85 -37.22
C ASN A 162 -63.64 -25.97 -38.02
N ASP A 163 -63.53 -27.15 -37.40
CA ASP A 163 -64.02 -28.45 -37.90
C ASP A 163 -63.48 -29.17 -39.19
N LYS A 164 -63.25 -30.49 -39.01
CA LYS A 164 -63.30 -31.66 -39.95
C LYS A 164 -62.13 -32.13 -40.85
N MET A 165 -61.64 -33.34 -40.46
CA MET A 165 -61.49 -34.60 -41.26
C MET A 165 -60.36 -34.71 -42.32
N GLU A 166 -59.68 -35.86 -42.56
CA GLU A 166 -59.68 -37.24 -41.99
C GLU A 166 -58.29 -37.92 -42.22
N ILE A 167 -57.89 -38.86 -41.33
CA ILE A 167 -57.22 -40.20 -41.51
C ILE A 167 -56.30 -40.40 -42.77
N VAL A 168 -55.10 -41.00 -42.76
CA VAL A 168 -54.66 -42.36 -42.32
C VAL A 168 -53.13 -42.44 -42.10
N GLU A 169 -52.68 -43.47 -41.36
CA GLU A 169 -51.30 -44.04 -41.29
C GLU A 169 -50.70 -44.30 -42.71
N GLU A 170 -49.41 -44.47 -43.00
CA GLU A 170 -48.26 -45.04 -42.28
C GLU A 170 -46.97 -44.19 -42.57
N GLN A 171 -45.68 -44.58 -42.43
CA GLN A 171 -44.97 -45.84 -42.07
C GLN A 171 -43.53 -45.53 -41.54
N LYS A 172 -42.77 -46.57 -41.16
CA LYS A 172 -41.29 -46.59 -41.15
C LYS A 172 -40.79 -47.66 -42.13
N PRO A 173 -39.67 -47.43 -42.83
CA PRO A 173 -38.43 -48.18 -42.53
C PRO A 173 -37.25 -47.21 -42.32
N GLU A 174 -36.34 -47.42 -41.36
CA GLU A 174 -35.29 -48.47 -41.27
C GLU A 174 -34.17 -48.37 -42.31
N ASP A 175 -32.96 -48.23 -41.76
CA ASP A 175 -31.60 -48.50 -42.25
C ASP A 175 -31.07 -47.92 -43.58
N LEU A 176 -30.02 -47.10 -43.45
CA LEU A 176 -28.74 -47.48 -44.06
C LEU A 176 -27.54 -47.07 -43.18
N LEU A 177 -26.54 -47.95 -43.13
CA LEU A 177 -25.33 -47.83 -42.30
C LEU A 177 -24.21 -47.01 -42.99
N ASP A 178 -23.32 -46.51 -42.11
CA ASP A 178 -21.85 -46.65 -42.16
C ASP A 178 -20.92 -45.51 -42.64
N LEU A 179 -19.75 -45.47 -41.98
CA LEU A 179 -18.41 -44.96 -42.37
C LEU A 179 -18.32 -43.54 -42.98
N SER A 180 -17.69 -42.54 -42.34
CA SER A 180 -16.29 -42.58 -41.85
C SER A 180 -15.95 -41.37 -40.96
#